data_AF-A0A1H1X906-F1
#
_entry.id   AF-A0A1H1X906-F1
#
_cell.length_a   1.000
_cell.length_b   1.000
_cell.length_c   1.000
_cell.angle_alpha   90.00
_cell.angle_beta   90.00
_cell.angle_gamma   90.00
#
_symmetry.space_group_name_H-M   'P 1'
#
loop_
_entity.id
_entity.type
_entity.pdbx_description
1 polymer ?
#
loop_
_entity_poly.entity_id
_entity_poly.type
_entity_poly.pdbx_seq_one_letter_code
_entity_poly.pdbx_strand_id
1 'polypeptide(L)'
;MSQTGGTSTTDEPAEGPVDAPVVGPLTGYRVGVTAARKVDEQAALLTRRGAQVVVAPALSLDPHRVDDAQLHAATEDVLARPVDLFLATTGIGMRAWFEAAKGWGLLRRLLDHLGDAEILARGPKSVGALRRYGLRELWAPESEEFEDVLDHLRGRDLTGRRIVVQEHGQSLSMVGHALRRRGAEVSTVSVYRVVAAEDPEPIFRMIDLIAERDLDAVTFTSAPAVAALMDAAGSTGRRDEVVSAFQADVVASCVGPVTSAAFEMWGVPTIFPERSRLAAMVKQLETELPSRREGLTLELVGGHQLLLHGDEVLVDGVEVKLSAAPAAVLQALVSNPGNVISRQALLAMLPSGTAGSEHAVEMAVARLRAALGTRSVQTVVKRGYRLAVAP
;
A
#
# COMPACT_ATOMS: atom_id res chain seq x y z
N MET A 1 59.31 -7.16 -57.10
CA MET A 1 58.12 -8.02 -57.30
C MET A 1 57.67 -8.46 -55.91
N SER A 2 57.03 -7.57 -55.14
CA SER A 2 55.63 -7.13 -55.21
C SER A 2 54.65 -8.15 -54.62
N GLN A 3 54.16 -7.80 -53.42
CA GLN A 3 52.78 -7.97 -52.92
C GLN A 3 52.33 -9.40 -52.55
N THR A 4 51.64 -9.68 -51.45
CA THR A 4 50.87 -8.83 -50.52
C THR A 4 50.61 -9.60 -49.22
N GLY A 5 50.83 -8.93 -48.09
CA GLY A 5 50.21 -9.29 -46.81
C GLY A 5 48.79 -8.73 -46.75
N GLY A 6 47.92 -9.42 -46.02
CA GLY A 6 46.55 -8.99 -45.73
C GLY A 6 46.10 -9.68 -44.45
N THR A 7 46.43 -9.05 -43.32
CA THR A 7 45.94 -9.39 -41.99
C THR A 7 44.43 -9.21 -41.92
N SER A 8 43.75 -10.28 -41.51
CA SER A 8 42.33 -10.30 -41.12
C SER A 8 42.10 -9.34 -39.96
N THR A 9 41.53 -8.18 -40.23
CA THR A 9 40.92 -7.29 -39.24
C THR A 9 39.63 -7.94 -38.74
N THR A 10 39.65 -8.38 -37.48
CA THR A 10 38.46 -8.63 -36.68
C THR A 10 37.71 -7.31 -36.48
N ASP A 11 36.50 -7.24 -37.02
CA ASP A 11 35.52 -6.19 -36.78
C ASP A 11 35.01 -6.33 -35.34
N GLU A 12 35.52 -5.52 -34.42
CA GLU A 12 34.87 -5.31 -33.12
C GLU A 12 33.62 -4.45 -33.35
N PRO A 13 32.43 -4.85 -32.87
CA PRO A 13 31.24 -4.03 -33.00
C PRO A 13 31.43 -2.76 -32.16
N ALA A 14 31.38 -1.62 -32.84
CA ALA A 14 31.41 -0.31 -32.21
C ALA A 14 30.35 -0.22 -31.11
N GLU A 15 30.79 0.01 -29.87
CA GLU A 15 29.93 0.39 -28.76
C GLU A 15 29.13 1.63 -29.19
N GLY A 16 27.81 1.46 -29.31
CA GLY A 16 26.89 2.56 -29.55
C GLY A 16 27.01 3.62 -28.45
N PRO A 17 26.61 4.87 -28.73
CA PRO A 17 26.74 5.96 -27.77
C PRO A 17 26.04 5.57 -26.46
N VAL A 18 26.82 5.49 -25.38
CA VAL A 18 26.31 5.32 -24.02
C VAL A 18 25.46 6.56 -23.74
N ASP A 19 24.14 6.40 -23.69
CA ASP A 19 23.20 7.49 -23.43
C ASP A 19 23.65 8.26 -22.19
N ALA A 20 23.83 9.57 -22.33
CA ALA A 20 24.21 10.43 -21.22
C ALA A 20 23.18 10.29 -20.08
N PRO A 21 23.61 10.29 -18.80
CA PRO A 21 22.68 10.12 -17.69
C PRO A 21 21.60 11.21 -17.74
N VAL A 22 20.34 10.78 -17.79
CA VAL A 22 19.19 11.69 -17.80
C VAL A 22 19.14 12.40 -16.45
N VAL A 23 19.50 13.68 -16.43
CA VAL A 23 19.39 14.54 -15.25
C VAL A 23 17.95 15.03 -15.13
N GLY A 24 17.26 14.64 -14.07
CA GLY A 24 15.92 15.09 -13.72
C GLY A 24 15.65 15.10 -12.22
N PRO A 25 14.42 15.44 -11.79
CA PRO A 25 14.08 15.57 -10.37
C PRO A 25 14.21 14.27 -9.56
N LEU A 26 14.25 13.13 -10.23
CA LEU A 26 14.44 11.82 -9.62
C LEU A 26 15.85 11.24 -9.87
N THR A 27 16.83 12.09 -10.21
CA THR A 27 18.23 11.66 -10.36
C THR A 27 18.76 11.06 -9.05
N GLY A 28 19.30 9.85 -9.15
CA GLY A 28 19.89 9.15 -8.00
C GLY A 28 18.88 8.50 -7.06
N TYR A 29 17.60 8.40 -7.45
CA TYR A 29 16.59 7.60 -6.76
C TYR A 29 16.38 6.26 -7.46
N ARG A 30 16.14 5.20 -6.69
CA ARG A 30 15.78 3.85 -7.13
C ARG A 30 14.32 3.59 -6.81
N VAL A 31 13.51 3.30 -7.84
CA VAL A 31 12.06 3.13 -7.71
C VAL A 31 11.63 1.75 -8.21
N GLY A 32 10.96 0.99 -7.35
CA GLY A 32 10.31 -0.27 -7.66
C GLY A 32 8.95 -0.10 -8.36
N VAL A 33 8.70 -0.88 -9.40
CA VAL A 33 7.43 -0.89 -10.15
C VAL A 33 6.79 -2.27 -10.08
N THR A 34 5.62 -2.35 -9.44
CA THR A 34 4.87 -3.61 -9.27
C THR A 34 3.81 -3.86 -10.35
N ALA A 35 3.58 -2.87 -11.23
CA ALA A 35 2.56 -2.95 -12.25
C ALA A 35 2.91 -4.00 -13.31
N ALA A 36 1.95 -4.87 -13.63
CA ALA A 36 2.04 -5.77 -14.76
C ALA A 36 1.64 -5.07 -16.06
N ARG A 37 0.49 -4.38 -16.06
CA ARG A 37 0.00 -3.62 -17.21
C ARG A 37 0.62 -2.24 -17.26
N LYS A 38 0.94 -1.75 -18.47
CA LYS A 38 1.56 -0.43 -18.69
C LYS A 38 2.88 -0.23 -17.94
N VAL A 39 3.58 -1.33 -17.66
CA VAL A 39 4.88 -1.31 -16.98
C VAL A 39 5.89 -0.44 -17.74
N ASP A 40 5.94 -0.57 -19.07
CA ASP A 40 6.83 0.21 -19.93
C ASP A 40 6.49 1.70 -19.89
N GLU A 41 5.19 2.05 -19.87
CA GLU A 41 4.74 3.44 -19.75
C GLU A 41 5.20 4.05 -18.41
N GLN A 42 5.04 3.29 -17.32
CA GLN A 42 5.42 3.73 -15.99
C GLN A 42 6.94 3.85 -15.84
N ALA A 43 7.68 2.83 -16.26
CA ALA A 43 9.13 2.82 -16.24
C ALA A 43 9.68 3.99 -17.06
N ALA A 44 9.18 4.20 -18.29
CA ALA A 44 9.60 5.31 -19.13
C ALA A 44 9.26 6.68 -18.53
N LEU A 45 8.16 6.83 -17.78
CA LEU A 45 7.86 8.08 -17.08
C LEU A 45 8.88 8.37 -15.96
N LEU A 46 9.26 7.36 -15.19
CA LEU A 46 10.23 7.47 -14.09
C LEU A 46 11.67 7.67 -14.61
N THR A 47 12.10 6.87 -15.59
CA THR A 47 13.44 6.97 -16.19
C THR A 47 13.67 8.33 -16.86
N ARG A 48 12.65 8.88 -17.54
CA ARG A 48 12.72 10.25 -18.12
C ARG A 48 12.95 11.35 -17.07
N ARG A 49 12.75 11.06 -15.78
CA ARG A 49 12.98 11.97 -14.65
C ARG A 49 14.28 11.67 -13.92
N GLY A 50 15.10 10.72 -14.41
CA GLY A 50 16.39 10.36 -13.84
C GLY A 50 16.36 9.21 -12.83
N ALA A 51 15.21 8.59 -12.58
CA ALA A 51 15.12 7.47 -11.65
C ALA A 51 15.72 6.18 -12.25
N GLN A 52 16.41 5.41 -11.42
CA GLN A 52 16.71 4.01 -11.69
C GLN A 52 15.47 3.17 -11.38
N VAL A 53 14.99 2.39 -12.34
CA VAL A 53 13.73 1.65 -12.20
C VAL A 53 14.01 0.16 -12.06
N VAL A 54 13.47 -0.45 -11.00
CA VAL A 54 13.43 -1.90 -10.82
C VAL A 54 12.02 -2.38 -11.12
N VAL A 55 11.86 -3.27 -12.09
CA VAL A 55 10.56 -3.80 -12.50
C VAL A 55 10.35 -5.19 -11.92
N ALA A 56 9.25 -5.36 -11.18
CA ALA A 56 8.84 -6.65 -10.64
C ALA A 56 7.31 -6.76 -10.69
N PRO A 57 6.73 -7.24 -11.81
CA PRO A 57 5.29 -7.40 -11.93
C PRO A 57 4.77 -8.29 -10.79
N ALA A 58 3.86 -7.76 -9.97
CA ALA A 58 3.29 -8.54 -8.87
C ALA A 58 2.19 -9.50 -9.33
N LEU A 59 1.70 -9.30 -10.54
CA LEU A 59 0.49 -9.91 -11.07
C LEU A 59 0.73 -10.40 -12.50
N SER A 60 0.01 -11.43 -12.92
CA SER A 60 0.02 -11.90 -14.31
C SER A 60 -0.59 -10.86 -15.26
N LEU A 61 -0.08 -10.85 -16.48
CA LEU A 61 -0.55 -10.00 -17.59
C LEU A 61 -1.87 -10.49 -18.20
N ASP A 62 -2.32 -11.71 -17.90
CA ASP A 62 -3.56 -12.28 -18.41
C ASP A 62 -4.72 -12.18 -17.39
N PRO A 63 -5.52 -11.08 -17.42
CA PRO A 63 -6.69 -10.84 -16.59
C PRO A 63 -7.88 -11.77 -16.87
N HIS A 64 -7.75 -12.82 -17.70
CA HIS A 64 -8.89 -13.63 -18.15
C HIS A 64 -8.80 -15.13 -17.86
N ARG A 65 -7.72 -15.61 -17.26
CA ARG A 65 -7.65 -17.00 -16.79
C ARG A 65 -8.52 -17.21 -15.55
N VAL A 66 -9.76 -17.65 -15.77
CA VAL A 66 -10.54 -18.32 -14.72
C VAL A 66 -9.72 -19.53 -14.30
N ASP A 67 -9.29 -19.56 -13.03
CA ASP A 67 -8.73 -20.78 -12.46
C ASP A 67 -9.90 -21.76 -12.26
N ASP A 68 -10.20 -22.52 -13.31
CA ASP A 68 -11.34 -23.44 -13.36
C ASP A 68 -11.27 -24.46 -12.21
N ALA A 69 -10.05 -24.93 -11.86
CA ALA A 69 -9.83 -25.86 -10.77
C ALA A 69 -10.11 -25.22 -9.39
N GLN A 70 -9.65 -23.99 -9.17
CA GLN A 70 -9.92 -23.28 -7.92
C GLN A 70 -11.39 -22.88 -7.80
N LEU A 71 -12.02 -22.40 -8.87
CA LEU A 71 -13.44 -22.07 -8.86
C LEU A 71 -14.30 -23.32 -8.65
N HIS A 72 -13.90 -24.47 -9.20
CA HIS A 72 -14.52 -25.76 -8.94
C HIS A 72 -14.38 -26.14 -7.45
N ALA A 73 -13.17 -26.06 -6.89
CA ALA A 73 -12.94 -26.36 -5.47
C ALA A 73 -13.73 -25.44 -4.53
N ALA A 74 -13.80 -24.13 -4.84
CA ALA A 74 -14.61 -23.18 -4.08
C ALA A 74 -16.11 -23.49 -4.20
N THR A 75 -16.57 -23.94 -5.36
CA THR A 75 -17.96 -24.37 -5.57
C THR A 75 -18.28 -25.60 -4.73
N GLU A 76 -17.39 -26.58 -4.70
CA GLU A 76 -17.55 -27.77 -3.85
C GLU A 76 -17.51 -27.42 -2.35
N ASP A 77 -16.64 -26.49 -1.93
CA ASP A 77 -16.67 -25.97 -0.54
C ASP A 77 -18.02 -25.35 -0.22
N VAL A 78 -18.54 -24.46 -1.07
CA VAL A 78 -19.87 -23.87 -0.92
C VAL A 78 -20.90 -24.97 -0.69
N LEU A 79 -20.90 -26.00 -1.54
CA LEU A 79 -21.82 -27.14 -1.49
C LEU A 79 -21.62 -28.11 -0.30
N ALA A 80 -20.52 -28.01 0.43
CA ALA A 80 -20.17 -28.97 1.49
C ALA A 80 -21.00 -28.80 2.78
N ARG A 81 -21.54 -27.60 3.03
CA ARG A 81 -22.32 -27.26 4.23
C ARG A 81 -23.44 -26.27 3.86
N PRO A 82 -24.54 -26.15 4.63
CA PRO A 82 -25.54 -25.12 4.42
C PRO A 82 -24.92 -23.70 4.42
N VAL A 83 -25.53 -22.77 3.67
CA VAL A 83 -25.14 -21.36 3.63
C VAL A 83 -26.23 -20.55 4.33
N ASP A 84 -25.87 -19.77 5.35
CA ASP A 84 -26.83 -18.91 6.04
C ASP A 84 -27.17 -17.67 5.21
N LEU A 85 -26.14 -17.05 4.62
CA LEU A 85 -26.27 -15.82 3.85
C LEU A 85 -25.42 -15.89 2.59
N PHE A 86 -26.02 -15.54 1.46
CA PHE A 86 -25.34 -15.42 0.19
C PHE A 86 -25.32 -13.97 -0.29
N LEU A 87 -24.13 -13.42 -0.50
CA LEU A 87 -23.94 -12.07 -0.97
C LEU A 87 -23.46 -12.06 -2.43
N ALA A 88 -24.32 -11.57 -3.32
CA ALA A 88 -24.04 -11.41 -4.75
C ALA A 88 -23.57 -9.99 -5.07
N THR A 89 -22.39 -9.82 -5.68
CA THR A 89 -21.80 -8.49 -5.88
C THR A 89 -21.98 -7.93 -7.29
N THR A 90 -21.66 -8.72 -8.31
CA THR A 90 -21.71 -8.24 -9.71
C THR A 90 -22.36 -9.27 -10.62
N GLY A 91 -23.13 -8.79 -11.59
CA GLY A 91 -23.79 -9.70 -12.52
C GLY A 91 -22.83 -10.47 -13.43
N ILE A 92 -21.65 -9.93 -13.73
CA ILE A 92 -20.65 -10.61 -14.57
C ILE A 92 -20.03 -11.79 -13.83
N GLY A 93 -19.58 -11.58 -12.59
CA GLY A 93 -19.02 -12.66 -11.78
C GLY A 93 -20.05 -13.76 -11.51
N MET A 94 -21.26 -13.40 -11.09
CA MET A 94 -22.36 -14.37 -10.90
C MET A 94 -22.60 -15.24 -12.14
N ARG A 95 -22.73 -14.62 -13.33
CA ARG A 95 -22.96 -15.36 -14.58
C ARG A 95 -21.82 -16.30 -14.90
N ALA A 96 -20.59 -15.82 -14.77
CA ALA A 96 -19.42 -16.63 -15.09
C ALA A 96 -19.27 -17.82 -14.12
N TRP A 97 -19.58 -17.64 -12.83
CA TRP A 97 -19.62 -18.75 -11.87
C TRP A 97 -20.68 -19.79 -12.23
N PHE A 98 -21.90 -19.34 -12.53
CA PHE A 98 -22.99 -20.25 -12.88
C PHE A 98 -22.78 -20.97 -14.20
N GLU A 99 -22.20 -20.33 -15.22
CA GLU A 99 -21.82 -21.02 -16.45
C GLU A 99 -20.68 -22.02 -16.22
N ALA A 100 -19.70 -21.73 -15.36
CA ALA A 100 -18.67 -22.71 -14.98
C ALA A 100 -19.28 -23.91 -14.24
N ALA A 101 -20.13 -23.66 -13.24
CA ALA A 101 -20.87 -24.70 -12.53
C ALA A 101 -21.75 -25.55 -13.46
N LYS A 102 -22.29 -24.95 -14.53
CA LYS A 102 -23.03 -25.67 -15.57
C LYS A 102 -22.10 -26.59 -16.37
N GLY A 103 -20.90 -26.12 -16.73
CA GLY A 103 -19.87 -26.91 -17.38
C GLY A 103 -19.48 -28.15 -16.58
N TRP A 104 -19.46 -28.05 -15.25
CA TRP A 104 -19.16 -29.16 -14.34
C TRP A 104 -20.40 -30.01 -13.96
N GLY A 105 -21.59 -29.68 -14.46
CA GLY A 105 -22.83 -30.38 -14.09
C GLY A 105 -23.34 -30.08 -12.67
N LEU A 106 -22.77 -29.10 -11.98
CA LEU A 106 -23.11 -28.71 -10.61
C LEU A 106 -24.18 -27.62 -10.52
N LEU A 107 -24.54 -26.95 -11.62
CA LEU A 107 -25.40 -25.77 -11.62
C LEU A 107 -26.69 -25.94 -10.81
N ARG A 108 -27.47 -27.00 -11.09
CA ARG A 108 -28.76 -27.19 -10.40
C ARG A 108 -28.59 -27.38 -8.90
N ARG A 109 -27.63 -28.23 -8.50
CA ARG A 109 -27.29 -28.46 -7.08
C ARG A 109 -26.86 -27.16 -6.41
N LEU A 110 -26.07 -26.33 -7.09
CA LEU A 110 -25.62 -25.03 -6.59
C LEU A 110 -26.78 -24.04 -6.43
N LEU A 111 -27.68 -23.92 -7.41
CA LEU A 111 -28.82 -23.02 -7.34
C LEU A 111 -29.79 -23.44 -6.24
N ASP A 112 -30.12 -24.73 -6.14
CA ASP A 112 -31.00 -25.25 -5.08
C ASP A 112 -30.37 -24.96 -3.71
N HIS A 113 -29.07 -25.21 -3.56
CA HIS A 113 -28.34 -24.96 -2.32
C HIS A 113 -28.25 -23.48 -1.91
N LEU A 114 -28.00 -22.58 -2.86
CA LEU A 114 -27.97 -21.14 -2.59
C LEU A 114 -29.38 -20.57 -2.39
N GLY A 115 -30.42 -21.22 -2.93
CA GLY A 115 -31.81 -20.81 -2.76
C GLY A 115 -32.33 -20.96 -1.33
N ASP A 116 -31.71 -21.83 -0.53
CA ASP A 116 -32.02 -22.00 0.89
C ASP A 116 -31.41 -20.90 1.79
N ALA A 117 -30.48 -20.10 1.26
CA ALA A 117 -29.79 -19.04 1.99
C ALA A 117 -30.57 -17.71 1.97
N GLU A 118 -30.27 -16.82 2.92
CA GLU A 118 -30.67 -15.42 2.81
C GLU A 118 -29.83 -14.73 1.73
N ILE A 119 -30.44 -14.27 0.64
CA ILE A 119 -29.70 -13.70 -0.50
C ILE A 119 -29.71 -12.17 -0.43
N LEU A 120 -28.52 -11.56 -0.32
CA LEU A 120 -28.33 -10.12 -0.46
C LEU A 120 -27.63 -9.82 -1.79
N ALA A 121 -28.05 -8.77 -2.48
CA ALA A 121 -27.42 -8.32 -3.71
C ALA A 121 -26.84 -6.91 -3.54
N ARG A 122 -25.66 -6.64 -4.10
CA ARG A 122 -25.03 -5.31 -4.03
C ARG A 122 -25.75 -4.29 -4.89
N GLY A 123 -26.47 -4.69 -5.93
CA GLY A 123 -27.23 -3.75 -6.77
C GLY A 123 -27.93 -4.37 -7.98
N PRO A 124 -28.49 -3.55 -8.89
CA PRO A 124 -29.34 -3.99 -10.00
C PRO A 124 -28.69 -5.04 -10.92
N LYS A 125 -27.36 -4.98 -11.10
CA LYS A 125 -26.62 -5.93 -11.94
C LYS A 125 -26.55 -7.33 -11.35
N SER A 126 -26.31 -7.45 -10.03
CA SER A 126 -26.33 -8.73 -9.32
C SER A 126 -27.76 -9.27 -9.21
N VAL A 127 -28.75 -8.39 -8.97
CA VAL A 127 -30.18 -8.75 -8.97
C VAL A 127 -30.59 -9.36 -10.31
N GLY A 128 -30.26 -8.69 -11.41
CA GLY A 128 -30.56 -9.19 -12.75
C GLY A 128 -29.90 -10.53 -13.07
N ALA A 129 -28.70 -10.80 -12.51
CA ALA A 129 -28.05 -12.09 -12.66
C ALA A 129 -28.70 -13.18 -11.82
N LEU A 130 -29.01 -12.92 -10.54
CA LEU A 130 -29.71 -13.87 -9.65
C LEU A 130 -31.05 -14.32 -10.26
N ARG A 131 -31.89 -13.35 -10.63
CA ARG A 131 -33.24 -13.60 -11.15
C ARG A 131 -33.25 -14.40 -12.44
N ARG A 132 -32.22 -14.25 -13.29
CA ARG A 132 -32.07 -15.03 -14.53
C ARG A 132 -31.92 -16.53 -14.25
N TYR A 133 -31.32 -16.90 -13.12
CA TYR A 133 -31.14 -18.29 -12.71
C TYR A 133 -32.17 -18.72 -11.64
N GLY A 134 -33.26 -17.96 -11.46
CA GLY A 134 -34.37 -18.31 -10.57
C GLY A 134 -34.15 -17.96 -9.10
N LEU A 135 -33.02 -17.35 -8.72
CA LEU A 135 -32.76 -16.88 -7.37
C LEU A 135 -33.37 -15.49 -7.14
N ARG A 136 -33.91 -15.25 -5.94
CA ARG A 136 -34.45 -13.95 -5.54
C ARG A 136 -33.70 -13.43 -4.34
N GLU A 137 -33.20 -12.20 -4.46
CA GLU A 137 -32.65 -11.45 -3.35
C GLU A 137 -33.75 -11.06 -2.35
N LEU A 138 -33.40 -11.06 -1.06
CA LEU A 138 -34.19 -10.45 0.00
C LEU A 138 -34.05 -8.92 -0.04
N TRP A 139 -32.86 -8.42 -0.35
CA TRP A 139 -32.56 -6.99 -0.33
C TRP A 139 -31.41 -6.61 -1.27
N ALA A 140 -31.48 -5.40 -1.82
CA ALA A 140 -30.40 -4.75 -2.56
C ALA A 140 -30.48 -3.21 -2.40
N PRO A 141 -29.34 -2.50 -2.28
CA PRO A 141 -29.33 -1.05 -2.22
C PRO A 141 -29.47 -0.42 -3.61
N GLU A 142 -29.95 0.84 -3.64
CA GLU A 142 -30.01 1.65 -4.87
C GLU A 142 -28.65 2.21 -5.28
N SER A 143 -27.73 2.44 -4.33
CA SER A 143 -26.41 3.06 -4.51
C SER A 143 -25.38 2.19 -5.24
N GLU A 144 -25.61 0.87 -5.29
CA GLU A 144 -24.61 -0.13 -5.66
C GLU A 144 -23.36 -0.16 -4.76
N GLU A 145 -23.38 0.50 -3.59
CA GLU A 145 -22.24 0.55 -2.67
C GLU A 145 -22.25 -0.60 -1.67
N PHE A 146 -21.05 -1.05 -1.28
CA PHE A 146 -20.94 -2.16 -0.34
C PHE A 146 -21.16 -1.73 1.11
N GLU A 147 -20.83 -0.48 1.45
CA GLU A 147 -21.08 0.08 2.78
C GLU A 147 -22.56 -0.03 3.16
N ASP A 148 -23.47 0.17 2.20
CA ASP A 148 -24.90 0.01 2.44
C ASP A 148 -25.29 -1.43 2.78
N VAL A 149 -24.56 -2.43 2.26
CA VAL A 149 -24.77 -3.84 2.64
C VAL A 149 -24.27 -4.09 4.07
N LEU A 150 -23.10 -3.56 4.44
CA LEU A 150 -22.61 -3.66 5.82
C LEU A 150 -23.55 -2.98 6.81
N ASP A 151 -24.10 -1.84 6.41
CA ASP A 151 -25.07 -1.07 7.17
C ASP A 151 -26.41 -1.80 7.30
N HIS A 152 -26.88 -2.46 6.24
CA HIS A 152 -28.05 -3.32 6.29
C HIS A 152 -27.87 -4.52 7.24
N LEU A 153 -26.64 -5.04 7.33
CA LEU A 153 -26.28 -6.09 8.27
C LEU A 153 -26.00 -5.56 9.68
N ARG A 154 -25.95 -4.24 9.91
CA ARG A 154 -25.61 -3.65 11.20
C ARG A 154 -26.63 -4.07 12.27
N GLY A 155 -26.15 -4.41 13.47
CA GLY A 155 -26.99 -4.88 14.58
C GLY A 155 -27.42 -6.35 14.51
N ARG A 156 -27.13 -7.06 13.42
CA ARG A 156 -27.31 -8.52 13.35
C ARG A 156 -26.15 -9.25 14.01
N ASP A 157 -26.46 -10.33 14.74
CA ASP A 157 -25.46 -11.29 15.20
C ASP A 157 -25.03 -12.20 14.05
N LEU A 158 -23.76 -12.11 13.67
CA LEU A 158 -23.17 -12.88 12.59
C LEU A 158 -22.25 -14.00 13.12
N THR A 159 -22.18 -14.18 14.45
CA THR A 159 -21.28 -15.14 15.09
C THR A 159 -21.58 -16.56 14.61
N GLY A 160 -20.59 -17.22 14.00
CA GLY A 160 -20.70 -18.58 13.46
C GLY A 160 -21.57 -18.71 12.21
N ARG A 161 -22.12 -17.61 11.68
CA ARG A 161 -22.92 -17.65 10.44
C ARG A 161 -22.01 -17.87 9.25
N ARG A 162 -22.39 -18.83 8.39
CA ARG A 162 -21.68 -19.09 7.14
C ARG A 162 -22.17 -18.17 6.04
N ILE A 163 -21.29 -17.28 5.60
CA ILE A 163 -21.57 -16.30 4.57
C ILE A 163 -20.76 -16.63 3.32
N VAL A 164 -21.45 -16.81 2.19
CA VAL A 164 -20.79 -16.93 0.89
C VAL A 164 -20.82 -15.57 0.20
N VAL A 165 -19.65 -15.07 -0.20
CA VAL A 165 -19.51 -13.81 -0.94
C VAL A 165 -19.05 -14.14 -2.35
N GLN A 166 -19.90 -13.86 -3.34
CA GLN A 166 -19.46 -13.92 -4.74
C GLN A 166 -18.69 -12.65 -5.06
N GLU A 167 -17.40 -12.76 -5.35
CA GLU A 167 -16.49 -11.65 -5.62
C GLU A 167 -16.16 -11.48 -7.11
N HIS A 168 -15.89 -10.24 -7.51
CA HIS A 168 -15.30 -9.91 -8.81
C HIS A 168 -13.85 -9.45 -8.61
N GLY A 169 -12.92 -10.41 -8.63
CA GLY A 169 -11.52 -10.14 -8.33
C GLY A 169 -11.29 -9.71 -6.87
N GLN A 170 -10.05 -9.32 -6.55
CA GLN A 170 -9.59 -9.08 -5.17
C GLN A 170 -10.14 -7.80 -4.50
N SER A 171 -11.03 -7.03 -5.14
CA SER A 171 -11.55 -5.75 -4.58
C SER A 171 -12.52 -5.91 -3.40
N LEU A 172 -12.79 -7.13 -2.93
CA LEU A 172 -13.73 -7.42 -1.86
C LEU A 172 -13.07 -8.10 -0.64
N SER A 173 -11.73 -8.13 -0.58
CA SER A 173 -11.00 -8.58 0.61
C SER A 173 -11.44 -7.85 1.89
N MET A 174 -11.78 -6.56 1.78
CA MET A 174 -12.29 -5.73 2.87
C MET A 174 -13.66 -6.17 3.38
N VAL A 175 -14.53 -6.66 2.49
CA VAL A 175 -15.87 -7.16 2.82
C VAL A 175 -15.78 -8.42 3.65
N GLY A 176 -15.05 -9.41 3.12
CA GLY A 176 -14.85 -10.66 3.82
C GLY A 176 -14.17 -10.42 5.16
N HIS A 177 -13.21 -9.50 5.22
CA HIS A 177 -12.58 -9.10 6.48
C HIS A 177 -13.57 -8.47 7.47
N ALA A 178 -14.37 -7.49 7.04
CA ALA A 178 -15.35 -6.82 7.89
C ALA A 178 -16.39 -7.79 8.46
N LEU A 179 -16.87 -8.74 7.66
CA LEU A 179 -17.79 -9.79 8.09
C LEU A 179 -17.14 -10.78 9.06
N ARG A 180 -15.90 -11.22 8.80
CA ARG A 180 -15.14 -12.07 9.73
C ARG A 180 -14.87 -11.39 11.07
N ARG A 181 -14.58 -10.09 11.07
CA ARG A 181 -14.42 -9.30 12.32
C ARG A 181 -15.69 -9.26 13.16
N ARG A 182 -16.86 -9.52 12.56
CA ARG A 182 -18.15 -9.63 13.25
C ARG A 182 -18.51 -11.08 13.64
N GLY A 183 -17.56 -12.01 13.51
CA GLY A 183 -17.71 -13.41 13.94
C GLY A 183 -18.22 -14.37 12.86
N ALA A 184 -18.40 -13.93 11.61
CA ALA A 184 -18.90 -14.79 10.53
C ALA A 184 -17.82 -15.73 9.96
N GLU A 185 -18.25 -16.92 9.53
CA GLU A 185 -17.47 -17.82 8.68
C GLU A 185 -17.67 -17.42 7.21
N VAL A 186 -16.70 -16.72 6.61
CA VAL A 186 -16.86 -16.20 5.24
C VAL A 186 -16.10 -17.05 4.21
N SER A 187 -16.83 -17.64 3.26
CA SER A 187 -16.28 -18.25 2.03
C SER A 187 -16.41 -17.28 0.85
N THR A 188 -15.32 -17.05 0.13
CA THR A 188 -15.27 -16.16 -1.03
C THR A 188 -15.23 -16.98 -2.32
N VAL A 189 -16.09 -16.64 -3.29
CA VAL A 189 -16.09 -17.24 -4.63
C VAL A 189 -15.72 -16.19 -5.68
N SER A 190 -14.50 -16.27 -6.20
CA SER A 190 -13.96 -15.30 -7.17
C SER A 190 -13.82 -15.94 -8.54
N VAL A 191 -14.48 -15.37 -9.55
CA VAL A 191 -14.51 -15.98 -10.91
C VAL A 191 -13.29 -15.60 -11.75
N TYR A 192 -12.66 -14.49 -11.42
CA TYR A 192 -11.33 -14.17 -11.93
C TYR A 192 -10.45 -13.79 -10.75
N ARG A 193 -9.33 -14.48 -10.58
CA ARG A 193 -8.31 -14.11 -9.60
C ARG A 193 -7.20 -13.41 -10.36
N VAL A 194 -6.74 -12.29 -9.81
CA VAL A 194 -5.46 -11.73 -10.20
C VAL A 194 -4.39 -12.75 -9.81
N VAL A 195 -3.91 -13.51 -10.78
CA VAL A 195 -2.87 -14.51 -10.58
C VAL A 195 -1.56 -13.78 -10.29
N ALA A 196 -0.71 -14.33 -9.41
CA ALA A 196 0.66 -13.86 -9.28
C ALA A 196 1.38 -13.92 -10.64
N ALA A 197 2.46 -13.16 -10.80
CA ALA A 197 3.29 -13.30 -11.99
C ALA A 197 3.78 -14.75 -12.15
N GLU A 198 3.93 -15.22 -13.40
CA GLU A 198 4.35 -16.59 -13.70
C GLU A 198 5.77 -16.88 -13.18
N ASP A 199 6.63 -15.87 -13.24
CA ASP A 199 7.95 -15.88 -12.63
C ASP A 199 7.93 -15.08 -11.32
N PRO A 200 8.10 -15.74 -10.15
CA PRO A 200 8.12 -15.05 -8.86
C PRO A 200 9.47 -14.37 -8.56
N GLU A 201 10.53 -14.69 -9.30
CA GLU A 201 11.91 -14.23 -9.01
C GLU A 201 12.04 -12.69 -8.97
N PRO A 202 11.43 -11.92 -9.89
CA PRO A 202 11.48 -10.46 -9.83
C PRO A 202 10.87 -9.89 -8.54
N ILE A 203 9.78 -10.50 -8.06
CA ILE A 203 9.11 -10.06 -6.82
C ILE A 203 9.95 -10.44 -5.59
N PHE A 204 10.57 -11.61 -5.57
CA PHE A 204 11.48 -11.98 -4.47
C PHE A 204 12.68 -11.05 -4.40
N ARG A 205 13.31 -10.74 -5.54
CA ARG A 205 14.36 -9.72 -5.62
C ARG A 205 13.87 -8.34 -5.14
N MET A 206 12.66 -7.94 -5.51
CA MET A 206 12.07 -6.67 -5.04
C MET A 206 11.90 -6.67 -3.53
N ILE A 207 11.44 -7.78 -2.94
CA ILE A 207 11.30 -7.94 -1.49
C ILE A 207 12.64 -7.78 -0.79
N ASP A 208 13.70 -8.38 -1.33
CA ASP A 208 15.05 -8.23 -0.77
C ASP A 208 15.53 -6.78 -0.82
N LEU A 209 15.35 -6.11 -1.97
CA LEU A 209 15.70 -4.70 -2.12
C LEU A 209 14.90 -3.79 -1.16
N ILE A 210 13.63 -4.11 -0.88
CA ILE A 210 12.83 -3.36 0.11
C ILE A 210 13.37 -3.62 1.53
N ALA A 211 13.55 -4.88 1.90
CA ALA A 211 14.03 -5.26 3.23
C ALA A 211 15.43 -4.69 3.54
N GLU A 212 16.27 -4.57 2.51
CA GLU A 212 17.62 -4.00 2.58
C GLU A 212 17.64 -2.46 2.47
N ARG A 213 16.49 -1.81 2.30
CA ARG A 213 16.35 -0.33 2.16
C ARG A 213 17.09 0.22 0.94
N ASP A 214 17.14 -0.60 -0.10
CA ASP A 214 17.89 -0.37 -1.32
C ASP A 214 17.05 0.36 -2.40
N LEU A 215 15.79 0.67 -2.07
CA LEU A 215 14.85 1.42 -2.90
C LEU A 215 14.37 2.64 -2.13
N ASP A 216 14.21 3.78 -2.81
CA ASP A 216 13.63 4.98 -2.22
C ASP A 216 12.09 4.94 -2.27
N ALA A 217 11.51 4.23 -3.24
CA ALA A 217 10.07 4.07 -3.37
C ALA A 217 9.67 2.77 -4.07
N VAL A 218 8.46 2.30 -3.80
CA VAL A 218 7.78 1.25 -4.56
C VAL A 218 6.38 1.71 -4.94
N THR A 219 6.02 1.51 -6.20
CA THR A 219 4.74 1.96 -6.76
C THR A 219 3.74 0.82 -6.87
N PHE A 220 2.49 1.09 -6.50
CA PHE A 220 1.38 0.15 -6.50
C PHE A 220 0.17 0.74 -7.23
N THR A 221 -0.24 0.08 -8.32
CA THR A 221 -1.37 0.53 -9.15
C THR A 221 -2.68 -0.17 -8.82
N SER A 222 -2.67 -1.11 -7.87
CA SER A 222 -3.87 -1.84 -7.44
C SER A 222 -3.66 -2.50 -6.08
N ALA A 223 -4.72 -2.62 -5.26
CA ALA A 223 -4.70 -3.39 -4.01
C ALA A 223 -4.22 -4.86 -4.19
N PRO A 224 -4.56 -5.57 -5.29
CA PRO A 224 -3.98 -6.87 -5.61
C PRO A 224 -2.46 -6.94 -5.61
N ALA A 225 -1.79 -5.91 -6.15
CA ALA A 225 -0.33 -5.88 -6.20
C ALA A 225 0.27 -5.78 -4.79
N VAL A 226 -0.39 -5.05 -3.88
CA VAL A 226 -0.02 -4.97 -2.47
C VAL A 226 -0.13 -6.34 -1.82
N ALA A 227 -1.29 -6.99 -1.95
CA ALA A 227 -1.52 -8.31 -1.38
C ALA A 227 -0.51 -9.35 -1.88
N ALA A 228 -0.26 -9.39 -3.19
CA ALA A 228 0.70 -10.32 -3.79
C ALA A 228 2.12 -10.12 -3.24
N LEU A 229 2.58 -8.88 -3.10
CA LEU A 229 3.90 -8.57 -2.54
C LEU A 229 3.98 -8.95 -1.05
N MET A 230 2.95 -8.66 -0.24
CA MET A 230 2.92 -8.97 1.19
C MET A 230 2.75 -10.48 1.49
N ASP A 231 2.05 -11.20 0.61
CA ASP A 231 1.95 -12.66 0.66
C ASP A 231 3.30 -13.30 0.31
N ALA A 232 3.94 -12.83 -0.77
CA ALA A 232 5.28 -13.28 -1.16
C ALA A 232 6.31 -13.00 -0.06
N ALA A 233 6.33 -11.80 0.53
CA ALA A 233 7.20 -11.46 1.66
C ALA A 233 6.94 -12.34 2.90
N GLY A 234 5.68 -12.76 3.10
CA GLY A 234 5.32 -13.73 4.13
C GLY A 234 5.91 -15.12 3.86
N SER A 235 5.82 -15.60 2.62
CA SER A 235 6.35 -16.91 2.23
C SER A 235 7.88 -17.00 2.33
N THR A 236 8.59 -15.88 2.22
CA THR A 236 10.05 -15.79 2.38
C THR A 236 10.48 -15.43 3.80
N GLY A 237 9.54 -15.22 4.74
CA GLY A 237 9.84 -14.85 6.12
C GLY A 237 10.33 -13.41 6.32
N ARG A 238 10.28 -12.57 5.27
CA ARG A 238 10.82 -11.19 5.24
C ARG A 238 9.77 -10.11 5.52
N ARG A 239 8.51 -10.50 5.81
CA ARG A 239 7.38 -9.57 5.97
C ARG A 239 7.65 -8.45 6.97
N ASP A 240 8.18 -8.76 8.15
CA ASP A 240 8.38 -7.76 9.20
C ASP A 240 9.45 -6.73 8.79
N GLU A 241 10.50 -7.17 8.10
CA GLU A 241 11.53 -6.30 7.53
C GLU A 241 10.96 -5.38 6.45
N VAL A 242 10.12 -5.91 5.56
CA VAL A 242 9.42 -5.14 4.52
C VAL A 242 8.49 -4.09 5.14
N VAL A 243 7.71 -4.46 6.16
CA VAL A 243 6.83 -3.51 6.87
C VAL A 243 7.65 -2.41 7.53
N SER A 244 8.73 -2.78 8.23
CA SER A 244 9.63 -1.81 8.87
C SER A 244 10.25 -0.84 7.85
N ALA A 245 10.68 -1.35 6.69
CA ALA A 245 11.25 -0.54 5.62
C ALA A 245 10.21 0.46 5.07
N PHE A 246 8.97 0.04 4.81
CA PHE A 246 7.92 0.95 4.36
C PHE A 246 7.46 1.97 5.41
N GLN A 247 7.67 1.69 6.70
CA GLN A 247 7.32 2.61 7.77
C GLN A 247 8.31 3.77 7.92
N ALA A 248 9.56 3.61 7.50
CA ALA A 248 10.62 4.58 7.77
C ALA A 248 11.37 5.03 6.51
N ASP A 249 11.79 4.08 5.67
CA ASP A 249 12.85 4.30 4.68
C ASP A 249 12.32 4.35 3.24
N VAL A 250 11.40 3.45 2.91
CA VAL A 250 10.91 3.22 1.54
C VAL A 250 9.51 3.79 1.37
N VAL A 251 9.29 4.64 0.37
CA VAL A 251 7.96 5.21 0.11
C VAL A 251 7.05 4.20 -0.59
N ALA A 252 5.96 3.79 0.08
CA ALA A 252 4.85 3.09 -0.56
C ALA A 252 3.94 4.08 -1.32
N SER A 253 4.13 4.17 -2.64
CA SER A 253 3.38 5.08 -3.52
C SER A 253 2.21 4.36 -4.20
N CYS A 254 1.00 4.67 -3.78
CA CYS A 254 -0.23 4.10 -4.29
C CYS A 254 -0.83 4.99 -5.38
N VAL A 255 -1.46 4.40 -6.39
CA VAL A 255 -2.16 5.19 -7.41
C VAL A 255 -3.41 5.89 -6.87
N GLY A 256 -4.00 5.41 -5.77
CA GLY A 256 -5.23 5.96 -5.21
C GLY A 256 -5.63 5.32 -3.87
N PRO A 257 -6.73 5.82 -3.27
CA PRO A 257 -7.12 5.47 -1.90
C PRO A 257 -7.48 3.99 -1.72
N VAL A 258 -8.04 3.34 -2.74
CA VAL A 258 -8.36 1.90 -2.68
C VAL A 258 -7.09 1.04 -2.57
N THR A 259 -6.03 1.40 -3.28
CA THR A 259 -4.73 0.70 -3.18
C THR A 259 -4.05 1.00 -1.84
N SER A 260 -4.14 2.25 -1.38
CA SER A 260 -3.62 2.68 -0.08
C SER A 260 -4.25 1.93 1.09
N ALA A 261 -5.58 1.77 1.08
CA ALA A 261 -6.31 1.04 2.12
C ALA A 261 -5.84 -0.41 2.29
N ALA A 262 -5.28 -1.04 1.24
CA ALA A 262 -4.73 -2.39 1.33
C ALA A 262 -3.55 -2.49 2.33
N PHE A 263 -2.83 -1.38 2.58
CA PHE A 263 -1.71 -1.35 3.52
C PHE A 263 -2.10 -1.16 4.99
N GLU A 264 -3.35 -0.77 5.28
CA GLU A 264 -3.79 -0.38 6.63
C GLU A 264 -3.57 -1.48 7.66
N MET A 265 -3.78 -2.75 7.28
CA MET A 265 -3.65 -3.88 8.20
C MET A 265 -2.23 -4.11 8.71
N TRP A 266 -1.22 -3.54 8.03
CA TRP A 266 0.19 -3.62 8.43
C TRP A 266 0.71 -2.30 9.02
N GLY A 267 -0.16 -1.27 9.15
CA GLY A 267 0.26 0.04 9.65
C GLY A 267 1.32 0.70 8.79
N VAL A 268 1.32 0.42 7.47
CA VAL A 268 2.26 1.01 6.52
C VAL A 268 1.70 2.36 6.04
N PRO A 269 2.43 3.47 6.23
CA PRO A 269 2.04 4.76 5.67
C PRO A 269 2.22 4.75 4.15
N THR A 270 1.29 5.38 3.44
CA THR A 270 1.32 5.46 1.97
C THR A 270 1.05 6.88 1.50
N ILE A 271 1.55 7.22 0.31
CA ILE A 271 1.15 8.41 -0.43
C ILE A 271 0.32 8.02 -1.64
N PHE A 272 -0.59 8.91 -2.07
CA PHE A 272 -1.28 8.79 -3.36
C PHE A 272 -1.70 10.16 -3.88
N PRO A 273 -1.83 10.33 -5.21
CA PRO A 273 -2.23 11.60 -5.80
C PRO A 273 -3.74 11.84 -5.66
N GLU A 274 -4.16 13.10 -5.70
CA GLU A 274 -5.58 13.50 -5.71
C GLU A 274 -6.35 12.85 -6.87
N ARG A 275 -5.72 12.75 -8.05
CA ARG A 275 -6.27 12.04 -9.22
C ARG A 275 -5.58 10.70 -9.36
N SER A 276 -6.36 9.62 -9.34
CA SER A 276 -5.83 8.25 -9.48
C SER A 276 -5.36 7.92 -10.90
N ARG A 277 -4.22 8.49 -11.30
CA ARG A 277 -3.59 8.34 -12.61
C ARG A 277 -2.08 8.18 -12.47
N LEU A 278 -1.50 7.38 -13.36
CA LEU A 278 -0.07 7.08 -13.40
C LEU A 278 0.81 8.34 -13.41
N ALA A 279 0.53 9.27 -14.31
CA ALA A 279 1.29 10.51 -14.42
C ALA A 279 1.21 11.39 -13.16
N ALA A 280 0.07 11.38 -12.47
CA ALA A 280 -0.10 12.15 -11.23
C ALA A 280 0.68 11.51 -10.07
N MET A 281 0.70 10.18 -9.99
CA MET A 281 1.51 9.44 -9.00
C MET A 281 3.00 9.68 -9.22
N VAL A 282 3.48 9.63 -10.48
CA VAL A 282 4.88 9.94 -10.80
C VAL A 282 5.22 11.39 -10.43
N LYS A 283 4.32 12.35 -10.72
CA LYS A 283 4.51 13.76 -10.35
C LYS A 283 4.58 13.97 -8.83
N GLN A 284 3.81 13.21 -8.05
CA GLN A 284 3.90 13.26 -6.60
C GLN A 284 5.26 12.78 -6.11
N LEU A 285 5.80 11.69 -6.69
CA LEU A 285 7.15 11.21 -6.37
C LEU A 285 8.26 12.22 -6.69
N GLU A 286 8.13 13.02 -7.76
CA GLU A 286 9.07 14.11 -8.08
C GLU A 286 9.19 15.15 -6.97
N THR A 287 8.17 15.28 -6.12
CA THR A 287 8.18 16.23 -5.01
C THR A 287 8.57 15.53 -3.71
N GLU A 288 7.96 14.38 -3.45
CA GLU A 288 8.11 13.65 -2.19
C GLU A 288 9.54 13.13 -1.98
N LEU A 289 10.15 12.48 -2.98
CA LEU A 289 11.47 11.87 -2.81
C LEU A 289 12.58 12.91 -2.59
N PRO A 290 12.68 13.99 -3.41
CA PRO A 290 13.59 15.10 -3.12
C PRO A 290 13.38 15.71 -1.75
N SER A 291 12.14 16.00 -1.35
CA SER A 291 11.88 16.60 -0.04
C SER A 291 12.34 15.73 1.13
N ARG A 292 12.27 14.40 1.01
CA ARG A 292 12.74 13.47 2.04
C ARG A 292 14.26 13.37 2.07
N ARG A 293 14.93 13.36 0.91
CA ARG A 293 16.39 13.30 0.84
C ARG A 293 17.05 14.62 1.23
N GLU A 294 16.46 15.75 0.89
CA GLU A 294 16.98 17.05 1.31
C GLU A 294 16.73 17.31 2.79
N GLY A 295 15.80 16.56 3.41
CA GLY A 295 15.39 16.76 4.78
C GLY A 295 14.48 17.98 4.94
N LEU A 296 13.98 18.18 6.16
CA LEU A 296 13.20 19.37 6.50
C LEU A 296 14.13 20.46 7.03
N THR A 297 14.24 21.54 6.26
CA THR A 297 14.93 22.77 6.68
C THR A 297 13.92 23.76 7.27
N LEU A 298 14.14 24.19 8.52
CA LEU A 298 13.37 25.20 9.23
C LEU A 298 14.25 26.38 9.62
N GLU A 299 13.87 27.58 9.23
CA GLU A 299 14.44 28.81 9.77
C GLU A 299 13.84 29.05 11.17
N LEU A 300 14.68 28.96 12.19
CA LEU A 300 14.31 29.19 13.57
C LEU A 300 14.47 30.67 13.93
N VAL A 301 13.75 31.11 14.97
CA VAL A 301 13.94 32.46 15.52
C VAL A 301 15.39 32.65 15.97
N GLY A 302 15.96 33.82 15.63
CA GLY A 302 17.36 34.14 15.94
C GLY A 302 18.32 33.92 14.76
N GLY A 303 17.80 33.57 13.58
CA GLY A 303 18.60 33.39 12.37
C GLY A 303 19.36 32.06 12.34
N HIS A 304 18.85 31.05 13.06
CA HIS A 304 19.41 29.71 13.09
C HIS A 304 18.66 28.81 12.11
N GLN A 305 19.37 28.00 11.36
CA GLN A 305 18.79 27.01 10.46
C GLN A 305 18.80 25.63 11.13
N LEU A 306 17.65 24.97 11.18
CA LEU A 306 17.52 23.58 11.62
C LEU A 306 17.26 22.71 10.41
N LEU A 307 18.13 21.75 10.13
CA LEU A 307 17.94 20.74 9.10
C LEU A 307 17.73 19.38 9.77
N LEU A 308 16.67 18.68 9.36
CA LEU A 308 16.29 17.36 9.84
C LEU A 308 16.30 16.38 8.68
N HIS A 309 17.20 15.40 8.71
CA HIS A 309 17.36 14.43 7.65
C HIS A 309 17.45 13.01 8.23
N GLY A 310 16.37 12.23 8.12
CA GLY A 310 16.27 10.95 8.84
C GLY A 310 16.43 11.16 10.35
N ASP A 311 17.43 10.49 10.94
CA ASP A 311 17.81 10.66 12.35
C ASP A 311 18.85 11.77 12.58
N GLU A 312 19.39 12.37 11.52
CA GLU A 312 20.35 13.45 11.61
C GLU A 312 19.65 14.78 11.88
N VAL A 313 20.17 15.50 12.87
CA VAL A 313 19.72 16.85 13.23
C VAL A 313 20.92 17.77 13.11
N LEU A 314 20.79 18.80 12.28
CA LEU A 314 21.82 19.80 12.03
C LEU A 314 21.31 21.18 12.45
N VAL A 315 22.09 21.91 13.24
CA VAL A 315 21.83 23.31 13.57
C VAL A 315 22.96 24.14 12.98
N ASP A 316 22.62 25.05 12.06
CA ASP A 316 23.58 25.87 11.30
C ASP A 316 24.67 25.01 10.61
N GLY A 317 24.27 23.83 10.12
CA GLY A 317 25.16 22.86 9.48
C GLY A 317 26.03 22.04 10.44
N VAL A 318 25.86 22.18 11.76
CA VAL A 318 26.58 21.41 12.78
C VAL A 318 25.69 20.31 13.34
N GLU A 319 26.20 19.06 13.35
CA GLU A 319 25.45 17.90 13.83
C GLU A 319 25.16 18.01 15.34
N VAL A 320 23.90 17.75 15.70
CA VAL A 320 23.40 17.72 17.07
C VAL A 320 22.89 16.32 17.39
N LYS A 321 23.62 15.62 18.26
CA LYS A 321 23.21 14.28 18.71
C LYS A 321 22.12 14.35 19.76
N LEU A 322 20.97 13.75 19.45
CA LEU A 322 19.83 13.64 20.36
C LEU A 322 19.65 12.21 20.84
N SER A 323 19.34 12.06 22.13
CA SER A 323 18.81 10.79 22.64
C SER A 323 17.34 10.65 22.28
N ALA A 324 16.79 9.42 22.34
CA ALA A 324 15.45 9.10 21.87
C ALA A 324 14.34 10.02 22.41
N ALA A 325 14.40 10.40 23.70
CA ALA A 325 13.37 11.28 24.28
C ALA A 325 13.43 12.73 23.75
N PRO A 326 14.58 13.44 23.75
CA PRO A 326 14.73 14.71 23.05
C PRO A 326 14.37 14.67 21.56
N ALA A 327 14.75 13.60 20.84
CA ALA A 327 14.44 13.43 19.42
C ALA A 327 12.92 13.32 19.18
N ALA A 328 12.21 12.53 19.99
CA ALA A 328 10.75 12.42 19.92
C ALA A 328 10.05 13.77 20.19
N VAL A 329 10.54 14.54 21.17
CA VAL A 329 10.03 15.90 21.42
C VAL A 329 10.28 16.82 20.21
N LEU A 330 11.46 16.75 19.59
CA LEU A 330 11.78 17.55 18.42
C LEU A 330 10.87 17.20 17.24
N GLN A 331 10.73 15.91 16.91
CA GLN A 331 9.81 15.44 15.87
C GLN A 331 8.38 15.92 16.10
N ALA A 332 7.88 15.84 17.34
CA ALA A 332 6.55 16.32 17.68
C ALA A 332 6.40 17.82 17.39
N LEU A 333 7.34 18.64 17.84
CA LEU A 333 7.31 20.09 17.65
C LEU A 333 7.48 20.52 16.18
N VAL A 334 8.27 19.76 15.42
CA VAL A 334 8.53 19.97 14.01
C VAL A 334 7.34 19.58 13.13
N SER A 335 6.55 18.59 13.57
CA SER A 335 5.36 18.15 12.83
C SER A 335 4.32 19.27 12.68
N ASN A 336 4.39 20.32 13.52
CA ASN A 336 3.57 21.52 13.39
C ASN A 336 4.30 22.76 13.94
N PRO A 337 5.27 23.33 13.20
CA PRO A 337 6.14 24.39 13.68
C PRO A 337 5.34 25.66 14.05
N GLY A 338 5.80 26.38 15.08
CA GLY A 338 5.14 27.59 15.58
C GLY A 338 3.93 27.34 16.49
N ASN A 339 3.29 26.17 16.39
CA ASN A 339 2.12 25.80 17.19
C ASN A 339 2.51 25.21 18.55
N VAL A 340 1.61 25.37 19.53
CA VAL A 340 1.82 24.91 20.92
C VAL A 340 1.32 23.49 21.09
N ILE A 341 2.20 22.60 21.52
CA ILE A 341 1.90 21.21 21.87
C ILE A 341 1.84 21.08 23.40
N SER A 342 0.81 20.40 23.90
CA SER A 342 0.60 20.23 25.34
C SER A 342 1.59 19.23 25.96
N ARG A 343 1.83 19.35 27.27
CA ARG A 343 2.67 18.40 28.02
C ARG A 343 2.15 16.97 27.90
N GLN A 344 0.84 16.80 28.01
CA GLN A 344 0.19 15.50 27.90
C GLN A 344 0.37 14.87 26.52
N ALA A 345 0.26 15.67 25.45
CA ALA A 345 0.50 15.20 24.10
C ALA A 345 1.96 14.79 23.89
N LEU A 346 2.92 15.59 24.36
CA LEU A 346 4.34 15.24 24.30
C LEU A 346 4.67 13.99 25.12
N LEU A 347 4.05 13.83 26.30
CA LEU A 347 4.24 12.66 27.15
C LEU A 347 3.83 11.37 26.42
N ALA A 348 2.72 11.40 25.67
CA ALA A 348 2.23 10.27 24.89
C ALA A 348 3.15 9.88 23.72
N MET A 349 4.05 10.78 23.30
CA MET A 349 5.00 10.56 22.20
C MET A 349 6.39 10.14 22.69
N LEU A 350 6.65 10.13 24.01
CA LEU A 350 7.94 9.70 24.52
C LEU A 350 8.13 8.17 24.39
N PRO A 351 9.35 7.68 24.10
CA PRO A 351 9.62 6.25 23.98
C PRO A 351 9.34 5.46 25.27
N SER A 352 8.87 4.23 25.11
CA SER A 352 8.66 3.25 26.18
C SER A 352 9.93 3.07 27.03
N GLY A 353 9.82 3.22 28.35
CA GLY A 353 10.96 3.15 29.29
C GLY A 353 11.42 4.52 29.83
N THR A 354 10.87 5.63 29.32
CA THR A 354 10.93 6.92 30.01
C THR A 354 9.89 6.97 31.13
N ALA A 355 10.21 7.67 32.23
CA ALA A 355 9.26 7.82 33.34
C ALA A 355 7.97 8.50 32.83
N GLY A 356 6.82 7.85 32.97
CA GLY A 356 5.51 8.33 32.46
C GLY A 356 4.93 9.52 33.22
N SER A 357 5.71 10.58 33.41
CA SER A 357 5.36 11.77 34.19
C SER A 357 5.63 13.04 33.40
N GLU A 358 4.93 14.13 33.73
CA GLU A 358 5.22 15.44 33.13
C GLU A 358 6.68 15.87 33.33
N HIS A 359 7.30 15.45 34.43
CA HIS A 359 8.71 15.68 34.70
C HIS A 359 9.63 15.09 33.61
N ALA A 360 9.27 13.95 33.01
CA ALA A 360 10.06 13.39 31.91
C ALA A 360 10.00 14.24 30.65
N VAL A 361 8.85 14.86 30.36
CA VAL A 361 8.73 15.83 29.26
C VAL A 361 9.60 17.06 29.54
N GLU A 362 9.56 17.58 30.76
CA GLU A 362 10.41 18.71 31.15
C GLU A 362 11.90 18.41 30.99
N MET A 363 12.33 17.22 31.43
CA MET A 363 13.72 16.78 31.27
C MET A 363 14.10 16.53 29.81
N ALA A 364 13.20 15.98 29.00
CA ALA A 364 13.42 15.80 27.56
C ALA A 364 13.56 17.16 26.84
N VAL A 365 12.68 18.12 27.15
CA VAL A 365 12.75 19.49 26.61
C VAL A 365 14.01 20.22 27.07
N ALA A 366 14.40 20.08 28.34
CA ALA A 366 15.63 20.68 28.86
C ALA A 366 16.87 20.15 28.13
N ARG A 367 16.95 18.83 27.92
CA ARG A 367 18.03 18.20 27.13
C ARG A 367 18.00 18.62 25.67
N LEU A 368 16.81 18.70 25.06
CA LEU A 368 16.66 19.18 23.68
C LEU A 368 17.20 20.62 23.53
N ARG A 369 16.83 21.52 24.44
CA ARG A 369 17.35 22.91 24.44
C ARG A 369 18.86 22.96 24.58
N ALA A 370 19.42 22.17 25.50
CA ALA A 370 20.85 22.11 25.71
C ALA A 370 21.59 21.61 24.45
N ALA A 371 21.02 20.61 23.77
CA ALA A 371 21.59 20.06 22.55
C ALA A 371 21.48 21.02 21.36
N LEU A 372 20.32 21.65 21.15
CA LEU A 372 20.14 22.61 20.05
C LEU A 372 20.94 23.90 20.25
N GLY A 373 21.19 24.31 21.50
CA GLY A 373 21.94 25.54 21.80
C GLY A 373 21.21 26.84 21.45
N THR A 374 19.96 26.77 20.99
CA THR A 374 19.15 27.94 20.58
C THR A 374 17.98 28.20 21.53
N ARG A 375 17.38 29.39 21.43
CA ARG A 375 16.17 29.76 22.20
C ARG A 375 14.86 29.38 21.48
N SER A 376 14.95 28.55 20.45
CA SER A 376 13.86 28.26 19.52
C SER A 376 12.80 27.34 20.13
N VAL A 377 13.15 26.47 21.08
CA VAL A 377 12.16 25.69 21.83
C VAL A 377 11.61 26.53 22.99
N GLN A 378 10.39 27.04 22.85
CA GLN A 378 9.77 27.98 23.79
C GLN A 378 8.75 27.30 24.70
N THR A 379 8.73 27.70 25.97
CA THR A 379 7.66 27.31 26.91
C THR A 379 6.51 28.30 26.77
N VAL A 380 5.30 27.80 26.54
CA VAL A 380 4.07 28.59 26.63
C VAL A 380 3.41 28.26 27.97
N VAL A 381 3.44 29.25 28.88
CA VAL A 381 2.99 29.11 30.27
C VAL A 381 1.60 28.47 30.32
N LYS A 382 1.44 27.44 31.16
CA LYS A 382 0.22 26.62 31.35
C LYS A 382 -0.30 25.88 30.10
N ARG A 383 0.31 26.02 28.92
CA ARG A 383 -0.16 25.38 27.68
C ARG A 383 0.76 24.28 27.18
N GLY A 384 2.07 24.46 27.28
CA GLY A 384 3.05 23.45 26.84
C GLY A 384 4.27 24.07 26.16
N TYR A 385 4.69 23.51 25.02
CA TYR A 385 5.91 23.90 24.32
C TYR A 385 5.65 24.12 22.83
N ARG A 386 6.48 24.94 22.19
CA ARG A 386 6.47 25.14 20.73
C ARG A 386 7.88 25.29 20.19
N LEU A 387 8.09 24.95 18.92
CA LEU A 387 9.27 25.34 18.16
C LEU A 387 8.98 26.69 17.48
N ALA A 388 9.72 27.73 17.84
CA ALA A 388 9.59 29.07 17.28
C ALA A 388 10.37 29.15 15.97
N VAL A 389 9.62 29.21 14.87
CA VAL A 389 10.13 29.43 13.52
C VAL A 389 10.07 30.92 13.16
N ALA A 390 10.98 31.35 12.28
CA ALA A 390 10.90 32.66 11.65
C ALA A 390 9.63 32.73 10.76
N PRO A 391 9.02 33.92 10.62
CA PRO A 391 7.79 34.11 9.84
C PRO A 391 7.99 33.91 8.34
#